data_AF-A0A9D4YLJ6-F1
#
_entry.id   AF-A0A9D4YLJ6-F1
#
_cell.length_a   1.000
_cell.length_b   1.000
_cell.length_c   1.000
_cell.angle_alpha   90.00
_cell.angle_beta   90.00
_cell.angle_gamma   90.00
#
_symmetry.space_group_name_H-M   'P 1'
#
loop_
_entity.id
_entity.type
_entity.pdbx_description
1 polymer ?
#
loop_
_entity_poly.entity_id
_entity_poly.type
_entity_poly.pdbx_seq_one_letter_code
_entity_poly.pdbx_strand_id
1 'polypeptide(L)'
;MVKKEAICYRALLLGVTKTSLNTQSFISEASFQETARVLAKAALRGRIDWLKGLKENVVLGGMIPVGTGFKRIMHHSQSRQHNKITQKKKLFEVEIRNLLFHHRKLFDFANFKE
;
A
#
# COMPACT_ATOMS: atom_id res chain seq x y z
N MET A 1 -32.93 15.68 -4.13
CA MET A 1 -31.63 16.10 -3.55
C MET A 1 -31.81 16.30 -2.05
N VAL A 2 -31.27 15.42 -1.21
CA VAL A 2 -31.25 15.65 0.24
C VAL A 2 -30.10 16.61 0.54
N LYS A 3 -30.40 17.81 1.06
CA LYS A 3 -29.36 18.73 1.54
C LYS A 3 -28.71 18.08 2.77
N LYS A 4 -27.41 17.78 2.69
CA LYS A 4 -26.62 17.41 3.88
C LYS A 4 -26.53 18.64 4.77
N GLU A 5 -27.02 18.54 5.99
CA GLU A 5 -26.94 19.59 6.99
C GLU A 5 -25.49 19.82 7.43
N ALA A 6 -25.19 21.05 7.88
CA ALA A 6 -23.86 21.42 8.35
C ALA A 6 -23.54 20.78 9.71
N ILE A 7 -22.29 20.37 9.93
CA ILE A 7 -21.84 19.82 11.20
C ILE A 7 -21.36 20.97 12.11
N CYS A 8 -22.07 21.20 13.22
CA CYS A 8 -21.61 22.12 14.26
C CYS A 8 -20.55 21.44 15.14
N TYR A 9 -19.44 22.12 15.43
CA TYR A 9 -18.35 21.62 16.27
C TYR A 9 -17.89 22.66 17.30
N ARG A 10 -17.27 22.19 18.38
CA ARG A 10 -16.67 23.03 19.43
C ARG A 10 -15.24 22.55 19.70
N ALA A 11 -14.30 23.49 19.81
CA ALA A 11 -12.93 23.17 20.19
C ALA A 11 -12.85 22.66 21.64
N LEU A 12 -12.08 21.60 21.86
CA LEU A 12 -11.82 21.01 23.18
C LEU A 12 -10.33 21.10 23.49
N LEU A 13 -10.00 21.67 24.65
CA LEU A 13 -8.62 21.71 25.16
C LEU A 13 -8.34 20.44 25.95
N LEU A 14 -7.33 19.68 25.53
CA LEU A 14 -6.90 18.44 26.17
C LEU A 14 -5.42 18.54 26.56
N GLY A 15 -5.07 18.02 27.73
CA GLY A 15 -3.68 17.93 28.17
C GLY A 15 -2.85 16.98 27.29
N VAL A 16 -1.53 17.16 27.28
CA VAL A 16 -0.60 16.42 26.41
C VAL A 16 -0.72 14.91 26.57
N THR A 17 -0.83 14.40 27.80
CA THR A 17 -1.01 12.97 28.09
C THR A 17 -2.30 12.43 27.49
N LYS A 18 -3.40 13.18 27.61
CA LYS A 18 -4.72 12.75 27.12
C LYS A 18 -4.77 12.72 25.60
N THR A 19 -4.17 13.72 24.96
CA THR A 19 -4.06 13.80 23.50
C THR A 19 -3.16 12.69 22.95
N SER A 20 -2.03 12.41 23.60
CA SER A 20 -1.10 11.34 23.20
C SER A 20 -1.72 9.94 23.30
N LEU A 21 -2.60 9.71 24.29
CA LEU A 21 -3.36 8.46 24.44
C LEU A 21 -4.59 8.37 23.51
N ASN A 22 -4.87 9.39 22.69
CA ASN A 22 -6.02 9.42 21.77
C ASN A 22 -5.58 9.48 20.29
N THR A 23 -4.42 8.91 19.97
CA THR A 23 -3.90 8.84 18.60
C THR A 23 -4.59 7.72 17.78
N GLN A 24 -4.53 7.86 16.46
CA GLN A 24 -5.08 6.87 15.52
C GLN A 24 -4.24 5.58 15.45
N SER A 25 -2.92 5.68 15.64
CA SER A 25 -2.01 4.54 15.67
C SER A 25 -2.00 3.92 17.07
N PHE A 26 -2.51 2.69 17.21
CA PHE A 26 -2.49 2.02 18.52
C PHE A 26 -1.08 1.58 18.91
N ILE A 27 -0.18 1.36 17.95
CA ILE A 27 1.24 1.07 18.20
C ILE A 27 1.91 2.29 18.86
N SER A 28 1.63 3.48 18.33
CA SER A 28 2.11 4.74 18.88
C SER A 28 1.48 5.08 20.24
N GLU A 29 0.19 4.79 20.43
CA GLU A 29 -0.54 4.91 21.71
C GLU A 29 0.09 3.98 22.77
N ALA A 30 0.26 2.69 22.46
CA ALA A 30 0.72 1.66 23.39
C ALA A 30 2.17 1.82 23.84
N SER A 31 3.00 2.42 22.99
CA SER A 31 4.40 2.74 23.28
C SER A 31 4.57 4.05 24.06
N PHE A 32 3.48 4.79 24.35
CA PHE A 32 3.56 5.97 25.22
C PHE A 32 3.40 5.54 26.67
N GLN A 33 2.20 5.05 27.04
CA GLN A 33 1.86 4.56 28.38
C GLN A 33 0.69 3.56 28.29
N GLU A 34 0.36 2.90 29.42
CA GLU A 34 -0.84 2.07 29.59
C GLU A 34 -0.96 0.91 28.56
N THR A 35 0.18 0.35 28.14
CA THR A 35 0.34 -0.60 27.03
C THR A 35 -0.70 -1.72 27.00
N ALA A 36 -0.91 -2.43 28.13
CA ALA A 36 -1.86 -3.53 28.21
C ALA A 36 -3.31 -3.08 27.91
N ARG A 37 -3.72 -1.93 28.46
CA ARG A 37 -5.06 -1.36 28.23
C ARG A 37 -5.24 -0.96 26.76
N VAL A 38 -4.22 -0.37 26.16
CA VAL A 38 -4.26 0.07 24.76
C VAL A 38 -4.37 -1.11 23.81
N LEU A 39 -3.53 -2.15 24.00
CA LEU A 39 -3.53 -3.34 23.16
C LEU A 39 -4.84 -4.12 23.28
N ALA A 40 -5.37 -4.29 24.50
CA ALA A 40 -6.67 -4.94 24.72
C ALA A 40 -7.80 -4.19 23.98
N LYS A 41 -7.85 -2.86 24.12
CA LYS A 41 -8.84 -2.01 23.43
C LYS A 41 -8.71 -2.10 21.91
N ALA A 42 -7.49 -2.17 21.38
CA ALA A 42 -7.25 -2.30 19.94
C ALA A 42 -7.68 -3.68 19.40
N ALA A 43 -7.35 -4.75 20.13
CA ALA A 43 -7.74 -6.12 19.79
C ALA A 43 -9.26 -6.30 19.79
N LEU A 44 -9.95 -5.84 20.84
CA LEU A 44 -11.42 -5.91 20.94
C LEU A 44 -12.14 -5.15 19.83
N ARG A 45 -11.55 -4.06 19.34
CA ARG A 45 -12.11 -3.24 18.27
C ARG A 45 -11.64 -3.65 16.87
N GLY A 46 -10.72 -4.62 16.76
CA GLY A 46 -10.07 -4.97 15.49
C GLY A 46 -9.38 -3.80 14.80
N ARG A 47 -8.71 -2.91 15.57
CA ARG A 47 -8.04 -1.73 15.00
C ARG A 47 -6.86 -2.18 14.11
N ILE A 48 -6.76 -1.57 12.92
CA ILE A 48 -5.64 -1.73 12.00
C ILE A 48 -4.79 -0.45 12.03
N ASP A 49 -3.47 -0.62 12.17
CA ASP A 49 -2.51 0.47 12.09
C ASP A 49 -1.96 0.59 10.66
N TRP A 50 -2.10 1.76 10.06
CA TRP A 50 -1.70 2.02 8.67
C TRP A 50 -0.26 2.53 8.54
N LEU A 51 0.47 2.63 9.65
CA LEU A 51 1.89 3.01 9.70
C LEU A 51 2.20 4.36 9.03
N LYS A 52 1.35 5.36 9.23
CA LYS A 52 1.46 6.68 8.58
C LYS A 52 2.31 7.67 9.35
N GLY A 53 2.51 7.43 10.63
CA GLY A 53 3.21 8.30 11.57
C GLY A 53 4.67 7.91 11.79
N LEU A 54 5.35 8.71 12.59
CA LEU A 54 6.77 8.55 12.86
C LEU A 54 7.04 7.35 13.78
N LYS A 55 6.34 7.29 14.92
CA LYS A 55 6.69 6.42 16.04
C LYS A 55 6.45 4.95 15.73
N GLU A 56 5.33 4.61 15.11
CA GLU A 56 5.06 3.26 14.61
C GLU A 56 6.12 2.72 13.65
N ASN A 57 6.61 3.54 12.70
CA ASN A 57 7.65 3.13 11.75
C ASN A 57 8.99 2.92 12.44
N VAL A 58 9.33 3.77 13.42
CA VAL A 58 10.55 3.58 14.23
C VAL A 58 10.48 2.27 15.02
N VAL A 59 9.36 1.99 15.70
CA VAL A 59 9.20 0.78 16.52
C VAL A 59 9.32 -0.50 15.68
N LEU A 60 8.80 -0.48 14.44
CA LEU A 60 8.88 -1.62 13.53
C LEU A 60 10.20 -1.70 12.72
N GLY A 61 11.10 -0.71 12.85
CA GLY A 61 12.33 -0.65 12.07
C GLY A 61 12.14 -0.26 10.60
N GLY A 62 11.01 0.37 10.26
CA GLY A 62 10.70 0.87 8.92
C GLY A 62 11.26 2.27 8.64
N MET A 63 11.25 2.67 7.36
CA MET A 63 11.64 4.02 6.96
C MET A 63 10.61 5.04 7.43
N ILE A 64 11.04 6.04 8.20
CA ILE A 64 10.17 7.05 8.78
C ILE A 64 9.63 8.03 7.72
N PRO A 65 8.40 8.55 7.85
CA PRO A 65 7.78 9.43 6.85
C PRO A 65 8.24 10.90 6.98
N VAL A 66 9.53 11.12 7.23
CA VAL A 66 10.15 12.45 7.36
C VAL A 66 11.56 12.41 6.75
N GLY A 67 12.11 13.58 6.42
CA GLY A 67 13.45 13.68 5.83
C GLY A 67 13.58 12.88 4.54
N THR A 68 14.59 12.03 4.42
CA THR A 68 14.83 11.17 3.25
C THR A 68 13.73 10.13 3.03
N GLY A 69 13.01 9.76 4.09
CA GLY A 69 11.87 8.84 4.00
C GLY A 69 10.55 9.52 3.64
N PHE A 70 10.54 10.85 3.51
CA PHE A 70 9.41 11.57 2.94
C PHE A 70 9.35 11.29 1.44
N LYS A 71 8.49 10.34 1.05
CA LYS A 71 8.11 10.16 -0.35
C LYS A 71 7.40 11.44 -0.77
N ARG A 72 8.14 12.37 -1.37
CA ARG A 72 7.60 13.57 -2.00
C ARG A 72 6.40 13.10 -2.82
N ILE A 73 5.21 13.56 -2.46
CA ILE A 73 4.02 13.43 -3.28
C ILE A 73 4.30 14.32 -4.50
N MET A 74 5.19 13.87 -5.39
CA MET A 74 5.09 14.26 -6.78
C MET A 74 3.75 13.70 -7.19
N HIS A 75 2.82 14.62 -7.45
CA HIS A 75 1.53 14.35 -8.06
C HIS A 75 1.60 13.10 -8.91
N HIS A 76 0.81 12.10 -8.51
CA HIS A 76 0.68 10.86 -9.23
C HIS A 76 -0.13 11.12 -10.51
N SER A 77 0.44 11.86 -11.45
CA SER A 77 0.21 11.69 -12.87
C SER A 77 1.08 10.54 -13.43
N GLN A 78 1.74 9.76 -12.57
CA GLN A 78 2.39 8.51 -12.94
C GLN A 78 1.51 7.30 -12.63
N SER A 79 0.42 7.19 -13.40
CA SER A 79 0.14 5.87 -13.96
C SER A 79 1.45 5.32 -14.59
N ARG A 80 1.71 4.01 -14.50
CA ARG A 80 2.74 3.25 -15.27
C ARG A 80 4.09 2.91 -14.63
N GLN A 81 4.13 2.24 -13.46
CA GLN A 81 5.27 1.34 -13.20
C GLN A 81 4.93 -0.14 -12.94
N HIS A 82 3.64 -0.52 -12.92
CA HIS A 82 3.25 -1.92 -13.05
C HIS A 82 3.20 -2.44 -14.51
N ASN A 83 3.55 -1.62 -15.51
CA ASN A 83 3.49 -2.03 -16.92
C ASN A 83 4.78 -2.65 -17.48
N LYS A 84 5.94 -2.51 -16.82
CA LYS A 84 7.19 -3.09 -17.37
C LYS A 84 7.18 -4.62 -17.34
N ILE A 85 6.65 -5.23 -16.27
CA ILE A 85 6.55 -6.68 -16.12
C ILE A 85 5.50 -7.26 -17.07
N THR A 86 4.33 -6.61 -17.18
CA THR A 86 3.25 -7.04 -18.08
C THR A 86 3.63 -6.91 -19.56
N GLN A 87 4.37 -5.86 -19.94
CA GLN A 87 4.88 -5.70 -21.31
C GLN A 87 5.95 -6.73 -21.66
N LYS A 88 6.90 -7.02 -20.76
CA LYS A 88 7.89 -8.11 -20.98
C LYS A 88 7.20 -9.47 -21.12
N LYS A 89 6.17 -9.75 -20.31
CA LYS A 89 5.37 -10.99 -20.45
C LYS A 89 4.66 -11.08 -21.81
N LYS A 90 4.02 -10.00 -22.27
CA LYS A 90 3.37 -9.97 -23.59
C LYS A 90 4.37 -10.10 -24.75
N LEU A 91 5.52 -9.43 -24.66
CA LEU A 91 6.56 -9.49 -25.68
C LEU A 91 7.13 -10.91 -25.79
N PHE A 92 7.42 -11.53 -24.64
CA PHE A 92 7.91 -12.92 -24.58
C PHE A 92 6.87 -13.92 -25.12
N GLU A 93 5.58 -13.74 -24.83
CA GLU A 93 4.52 -14.59 -25.37
C GLU A 93 4.44 -14.51 -26.90
N VAL A 94 4.54 -13.30 -27.47
CA VAL A 94 4.51 -13.10 -28.92
C VAL A 94 5.74 -13.72 -29.59
N GLU A 95 6.91 -13.58 -28.97
CA GLU A 95 8.17 -14.12 -29.47
C GLU A 95 8.17 -15.66 -29.48
N ILE A 96 7.69 -16.29 -28.40
CA ILE A 96 7.51 -17.75 -28.33
C ILE A 96 6.46 -18.24 -29.34
N ARG A 97 5.36 -17.50 -29.53
CA ARG A 97 4.34 -17.84 -30.53
C ARG A 97 4.91 -17.82 -31.95
N ASN A 98 5.77 -16.86 -32.26
CA ASN A 98 6.43 -16.76 -33.57
C ASN A 98 7.40 -17.93 -33.81
N LEU A 99 8.18 -18.33 -32.79
CA LEU A 99 9.07 -19.49 -32.89
C LEU A 99 8.30 -20.80 -33.15
N LEU A 100 7.19 -21.01 -32.42
CA LEU A 100 6.33 -22.18 -32.58
C LEU A 100 5.65 -22.22 -33.96
N PHE A 101 5.25 -21.06 -34.51
CA PHE A 101 4.68 -20.97 -35.86
C PHE A 101 5.69 -21.34 -36.95
N HIS A 102 6.97 -20.96 -36.79
CA HIS A 102 8.02 -21.34 -37.74
C HIS A 102 8.33 -22.83 -37.68
N HIS A 103 8.35 -23.43 -36.49
CA HIS A 103 8.52 -24.88 -36.36
C HIS A 103 7.33 -25.67 -36.92
N ARG A 104 6.09 -25.19 -36.76
CA ARG A 104 4.91 -25.84 -37.35
C ARG A 104 4.92 -25.79 -38.88
N LYS A 105 5.32 -24.66 -39.49
CA LYS A 105 5.49 -24.57 -40.95
C LYS A 105 6.57 -25.51 -41.49
N LEU A 106 7.65 -25.75 -40.75
CA LEU A 106 8.68 -26.72 -41.12
C LEU A 106 8.18 -28.17 -41.00
N PHE A 107 7.37 -28.48 -39.99
CA PHE A 107 6.77 -29.81 -39.80
C PHE A 107 5.68 -30.11 -40.84
N ASP A 108 4.89 -29.12 -41.24
CA ASP A 108 3.90 -29.26 -42.31
C ASP A 108 4.57 -29.45 -43.69
N PHE A 109 5.78 -28.91 -43.90
CA PHE A 109 6.57 -29.16 -45.11
C PHE A 109 7.26 -30.54 -45.13
N ALA A 110 7.58 -31.11 -43.96
CA ALA A 110 8.22 -32.43 -43.86
C ALA A 110 7.24 -33.60 -44.05
N ASN A 111 5.93 -33.37 -43.94
CA ASN A 111 4.88 -34.37 -44.17
C ASN A 111 4.31 -34.35 -45.60
N PHE A 112 4.91 -33.57 -46.52
CA PHE A 112 4.57 -33.56 -47.95
C PHE A 112 5.81 -33.90 -48.78
N LYS A 113 6.32 -35.13 -48.60
CA LYS A 113 7.13 -35.82 -49.59
C LYS A 113 6.73 -37.30 -49.54
N GLU A 114 5.85 -37.67 -50.47
CA GLU A 114 5.90 -38.98 -51.13
C GLU A 114 7.30 -39.21 -51.72
#